data_AF-A0A291H1T3-F1
#
_entry.id   AF-A0A291H1T3-F1
#
_cell.length_a   1.000
_cell.length_b   1.000
_cell.length_c   1.000
_cell.angle_alpha   90.00
_cell.angle_beta   90.00
_cell.angle_gamma   90.00
#
_symmetry.space_group_name_H-M   'P 1'
#
loop_
_entity.id
_entity.type
_entity.pdbx_description
1 polymer ?
#
loop_
_entity_poly.entity_id
_entity_poly.type
_entity_poly.pdbx_seq_one_letter_code
_entity_poly.pdbx_strand_id
1 'polypeptide(L)'
;MALVPVRWSGLALAVAFAACGMWTEFAVAMLVALAQVIAWRSALPREWECAVSAASLFAAVSSYLLLFERFPWWDIPTHFVLNGLVAVLVARVLRSGDPTPAVIVASGAAVAVVWELLEVAGARWVDSSIHTAPADTVGDIIAGILGAVVAALLWRRGRGQEAEE
;
A
#
# COMPACT_ATOMS: atom_id res chain seq x y z
N MET A 1 16.99 8.45 15.72
CA MET A 1 17.35 8.98 14.39
C MET A 1 17.10 8.00 13.24
N ALA A 2 17.38 6.70 13.37
CA ALA A 2 17.33 5.75 12.23
C ALA A 2 15.96 5.58 11.51
N LEU A 3 14.82 5.85 12.16
CA LEU A 3 13.48 5.71 11.55
C LEU A 3 12.93 7.01 10.95
N VAL A 4 13.65 8.13 11.04
CA VAL A 4 13.19 9.40 10.45
C VAL A 4 12.93 9.27 8.94
N PRO A 5 13.81 8.63 8.13
CA PRO A 5 13.54 8.44 6.70
C PRO A 5 12.28 7.59 6.46
N VAL A 6 12.08 6.52 7.24
CA VAL A 6 10.93 5.61 7.13
C VAL A 6 9.60 6.34 7.37
N ARG A 7 9.58 7.35 8.24
CA ARG A 7 8.35 8.02 8.70
C ARG A 7 7.99 9.29 7.94
N TRP A 8 8.94 9.88 7.21
CA TRP A 8 8.78 11.22 6.64
C TRP A 8 9.21 11.35 5.19
N SER A 9 9.75 10.30 4.57
CA SER A 9 10.15 10.36 3.15
C SER A 9 8.97 10.61 2.22
N GLY A 10 7.76 10.12 2.54
CA GLY A 10 6.56 10.40 1.74
C GLY A 10 6.21 11.88 1.77
N LEU A 11 6.27 12.50 2.96
CA LEU A 11 6.02 13.95 3.10
C LEU A 11 7.10 14.77 2.40
N ALA A 12 8.38 14.37 2.51
CA ALA A 12 9.47 15.03 1.81
C ALA A 12 9.29 14.95 0.28
N LEU A 13 8.89 13.79 -0.23
CA LEU A 13 8.60 13.58 -1.65
C LEU A 13 7.41 14.44 -2.11
N ALA A 14 6.34 14.50 -1.31
CA ALA A 14 5.19 15.35 -1.60
C ALA A 14 5.57 16.83 -1.70
N VAL A 15 6.34 17.35 -0.74
CA VAL A 15 6.82 18.74 -0.77
C VAL A 15 7.68 19.00 -2.01
N ALA A 16 8.55 18.07 -2.39
CA ALA A 16 9.36 18.19 -3.59
C ALA A 16 8.50 18.25 -4.87
N PHE A 17 7.53 17.35 -5.03
CA PHE A 17 6.64 17.36 -6.19
C PHE A 17 5.77 18.64 -6.25
N ALA A 18 5.25 19.10 -5.11
CA ALA A 18 4.50 20.35 -5.05
C ALA A 18 5.37 21.55 -5.47
N ALA A 19 6.63 21.60 -5.04
CA ALA A 19 7.56 22.65 -5.43
C ALA A 19 7.88 22.64 -6.94
N CYS A 20 7.76 21.48 -7.59
CA CYS A 20 7.92 21.32 -9.04
C CYS A 20 6.60 21.49 -9.83
N GLY A 21 5.47 21.77 -9.16
CA GLY A 21 4.15 21.89 -9.82
C GLY A 21 3.54 20.56 -10.26
N MET A 22 4.02 19.44 -9.73
CA MET A 22 3.62 18.07 -10.07
C MET A 22 2.50 17.60 -9.14
N TRP A 23 1.26 18.01 -9.44
CA TRP A 23 0.13 17.86 -8.50
C TRP A 23 -0.40 16.43 -8.36
N THR A 24 -0.34 15.61 -9.41
CA THR A 24 -0.74 14.21 -9.36
C THR A 24 0.22 13.41 -8.48
N GLU A 25 1.52 13.58 -8.71
CA GLU A 25 2.58 12.94 -7.95
C GLU A 25 2.62 13.43 -6.50
N PHE A 26 2.32 14.71 -6.27
CA PHE A 26 2.07 15.23 -4.93
C PHE A 26 0.95 14.45 -4.23
N ALA A 27 -0.20 14.24 -4.88
CA ALA A 27 -1.31 13.51 -4.28
C ALA A 27 -0.94 12.05 -3.96
N VAL A 28 -0.24 11.37 -4.87
CA VAL A 28 0.28 10.00 -4.66
C VAL A 28 1.27 9.97 -3.49
N ALA A 29 2.22 10.91 -3.44
CA ALA A 29 3.19 11.00 -2.34
C ALA A 29 2.52 11.32 -0.98
N MET A 30 1.41 12.05 -0.97
CA MET A 30 0.61 12.26 0.24
C MET A 30 -0.06 10.97 0.73
N LEU A 31 -0.44 10.05 -0.15
CA LEU A 31 -0.90 8.70 0.25
C LEU A 31 0.23 7.90 0.91
N VAL A 32 1.47 8.01 0.39
CA VAL A 32 2.65 7.42 1.04
C VAL A 32 2.87 8.01 2.43
N ALA A 33 2.81 9.34 2.56
CA ALA A 33 2.94 10.02 3.84
C ALA A 33 1.85 9.56 4.83
N LEU A 34 0.61 9.42 4.37
CA LEU A 34 -0.50 8.90 5.18
C LEU A 34 -0.22 7.47 5.66
N ALA A 35 0.18 6.57 4.76
CA ALA A 35 0.51 5.18 5.12
C ALA A 35 1.64 5.12 6.16
N GLN A 36 2.69 5.92 5.98
CA GLN A 36 3.78 6.05 6.95
C GLN A 36 3.26 6.50 8.32
N VAL A 37 2.46 7.58 8.36
CA VAL A 37 1.88 8.11 9.60
C VAL A 37 1.05 7.07 10.32
N ILE A 38 0.15 6.40 9.62
CA ILE A 38 -0.70 5.36 10.21
C ILE A 38 0.19 4.21 10.72
N ALA A 39 1.18 3.74 9.96
CA ALA A 39 2.03 2.62 10.35
C ALA A 39 2.73 2.81 11.69
N TRP A 40 3.40 3.95 11.88
CA TRP A 40 4.11 4.19 13.15
C TRP A 40 3.17 4.61 14.29
N ARG A 41 2.01 5.21 13.99
CA ARG A 41 0.99 5.55 15.01
C ARG A 41 0.23 4.31 15.51
N SER A 42 0.06 3.30 14.66
CA SER A 42 -0.57 2.02 14.99
C SER A 42 0.35 1.05 15.74
N ALA A 43 1.58 1.47 16.04
CA ALA A 43 2.59 0.64 16.69
C ALA A 43 2.75 -0.72 15.98
N LEU A 44 2.85 -0.69 14.64
CA LEU A 44 3.27 -1.87 13.89
C LEU A 44 4.66 -2.32 14.33
N PRO A 45 4.96 -3.64 14.27
CA PRO A 45 6.33 -4.09 14.38
C PRO A 45 7.23 -3.42 13.34
N ARG A 46 8.51 -3.22 13.67
CA ARG A 46 9.41 -2.37 12.90
C ARG A 46 9.60 -2.85 11.46
N GLU A 47 9.65 -4.16 11.27
CA GLU A 47 9.77 -4.79 9.96
C GLU A 47 8.55 -4.49 9.07
N TRP A 48 7.35 -4.49 9.64
CA TRP A 48 6.13 -4.13 8.92
C TRP A 48 6.04 -2.62 8.66
N GLU A 49 6.43 -1.77 9.62
CA GLU A 49 6.53 -0.32 9.43
C GLU A 49 7.47 0.02 8.25
N CYS A 50 8.66 -0.59 8.23
CA CYS A 50 9.63 -0.42 7.15
C CYS A 50 9.12 -0.97 5.82
N ALA A 51 8.49 -2.15 5.81
CA ALA A 51 7.98 -2.77 4.59
C ALA A 51 6.86 -1.93 3.95
N VAL A 52 5.89 -1.46 4.75
CA VAL A 52 4.84 -0.54 4.28
C VAL A 52 5.47 0.70 3.68
N SER A 53 6.38 1.36 4.40
CA SER A 53 7.04 2.58 3.92
C SER A 53 7.78 2.35 2.60
N ALA A 54 8.58 1.29 2.51
CA ALA A 54 9.35 0.96 1.31
C ALA A 54 8.45 0.62 0.11
N ALA A 55 7.42 -0.20 0.31
CA ALA A 55 6.49 -0.58 -0.77
C ALA A 55 5.67 0.62 -1.26
N SER A 56 5.19 1.47 -0.35
CA SER A 56 4.46 2.69 -0.74
C SER A 56 5.36 3.68 -1.51
N LEU A 57 6.60 3.88 -1.08
CA LEU A 57 7.57 4.70 -1.82
C LEU A 57 7.87 4.10 -3.20
N PHE A 58 8.05 2.78 -3.27
CA PHE A 58 8.30 2.09 -4.52
C PHE A 58 7.14 2.25 -5.52
N ALA A 59 5.90 2.15 -5.05
CA ALA A 59 4.72 2.39 -5.87
C ALA A 59 4.65 3.84 -6.37
N ALA A 60 4.89 4.83 -5.50
CA ALA A 60 4.92 6.24 -5.89
C ALA A 60 6.02 6.55 -6.91
N VAL A 61 7.23 6.00 -6.72
CA VAL A 61 8.33 6.14 -7.68
C VAL A 61 8.01 5.42 -8.99
N SER A 62 7.35 4.26 -8.94
CA SER A 62 6.90 3.54 -10.14
C SER A 62 5.91 4.37 -10.96
N SER A 63 4.94 5.02 -10.30
CA SER A 63 4.00 5.94 -10.93
C SER A 63 4.71 7.14 -11.55
N TYR A 64 5.61 7.81 -10.81
CA TYR A 64 6.40 8.93 -11.34
C TYR A 64 7.24 8.56 -12.57
N LEU A 65 7.77 7.33 -12.61
CA LEU A 65 8.56 6.82 -13.74
C LEU A 65 7.71 6.22 -14.86
N LEU A 66 6.38 6.30 -14.76
CA LEU A 66 5.40 5.75 -15.70
C LEU A 66 5.61 4.25 -15.97
N LEU A 67 5.94 3.48 -14.93
CA LEU A 67 6.22 2.05 -15.08
C LEU A 67 4.94 1.23 -15.31
N PHE A 68 3.81 1.66 -14.78
CA PHE A 68 2.51 0.98 -14.96
C PHE A 68 2.04 1.09 -16.42
N GLU A 69 2.33 2.21 -17.06
CA GLU A 69 2.07 2.49 -18.47
C GLU A 69 3.04 1.74 -19.38
N ARG A 70 4.32 1.68 -18.98
CA ARG A 70 5.38 1.08 -19.80
C ARG A 70 5.39 -0.44 -19.75
N PHE A 71 5.02 -1.04 -18.62
CA PHE A 71 5.06 -2.47 -18.38
C PHE A 71 3.71 -2.93 -17.83
N PRO A 72 2.78 -3.42 -18.69
CA PRO A 72 1.42 -3.74 -18.28
C PRO A 72 1.28 -4.79 -17.16
N TRP A 73 2.31 -5.60 -16.92
CA TRP A 73 2.32 -6.58 -15.84
C TRP A 73 2.86 -6.03 -14.51
N TRP A 74 3.38 -4.81 -14.50
CA TRP A 74 4.03 -4.19 -13.34
C TRP A 74 3.07 -3.88 -12.20
N ASP A 75 1.78 -3.73 -12.52
CA ASP A 75 0.74 -3.48 -11.53
C ASP A 75 0.51 -4.69 -10.64
N ILE A 76 0.42 -5.89 -11.24
CA ILE A 76 0.17 -7.15 -10.53
C ILE A 76 1.09 -7.36 -9.29
N PRO A 77 2.43 -7.32 -9.38
CA PRO A 77 3.28 -7.46 -8.20
C PRO A 77 3.14 -6.29 -7.22
N THR A 78 2.81 -5.08 -7.70
CA THR A 78 2.57 -3.92 -6.85
C THR A 78 1.29 -4.11 -6.04
N HIS A 79 0.16 -4.46 -6.67
CA HIS A 79 -1.09 -4.81 -6.00
C HIS A 79 -0.89 -5.95 -5.02
N PHE A 80 -0.19 -7.01 -5.42
CA PHE A 80 0.08 -8.13 -4.53
C PHE A 80 0.84 -7.70 -3.26
N VAL A 81 1.97 -7.01 -3.40
CA VAL A 81 2.83 -6.67 -2.25
C VAL A 81 2.22 -5.55 -1.42
N LEU A 82 1.85 -4.43 -2.05
CA LEU A 82 1.37 -3.25 -1.35
C LEU A 82 0.01 -3.51 -0.68
N ASN A 83 -0.93 -4.17 -1.38
CA ASN A 83 -2.23 -4.48 -0.78
C ASN A 83 -2.08 -5.43 0.41
N GLY A 84 -1.18 -6.43 0.34
CA GLY A 84 -0.93 -7.32 1.47
C GLY A 84 -0.41 -6.59 2.71
N LEU A 85 0.52 -5.65 2.53
CA LEU A 85 1.06 -4.83 3.62
C LEU A 85 0.01 -3.87 4.19
N VAL A 86 -0.75 -3.20 3.32
CA VAL A 86 -1.84 -2.30 3.73
C VAL A 86 -2.98 -3.07 4.41
N ALA A 87 -3.24 -4.31 4.01
CA ALA A 87 -4.22 -5.17 4.68
C ALA A 87 -3.88 -5.40 6.16
N VAL A 88 -2.60 -5.67 6.47
CA VAL A 88 -2.12 -5.81 7.85
C VAL A 88 -2.23 -4.48 8.59
N LEU A 89 -1.83 -3.37 7.96
CA LEU A 89 -1.93 -2.04 8.54
C LEU A 89 -3.38 -1.68 8.91
N VAL A 90 -4.31 -1.86 7.98
CA VAL A 90 -5.74 -1.59 8.17
C VAL A 90 -6.30 -2.50 9.26
N ALA A 91 -6.00 -3.80 9.23
CA ALA A 91 -6.44 -4.73 10.26
C ALA A 91 -5.90 -4.33 11.65
N ARG A 92 -4.66 -3.86 11.73
CA ARG A 92 -4.04 -3.36 12.98
C ARG A 92 -4.73 -2.10 13.49
N VAL A 93 -5.14 -1.19 12.61
CA VAL A 93 -5.90 0.03 12.98
C VAL A 93 -7.29 -0.33 13.50
N LEU A 94 -7.96 -1.28 12.86
CA LEU A 94 -9.34 -1.67 13.20
C LEU A 94 -9.46 -2.53 14.46
N ARG A 95 -8.34 -3.03 15.00
CA ARG A 95 -8.32 -3.98 16.12
C ARG A 95 -7.50 -3.44 17.28
N SER A 96 -8.08 -3.47 18.47
CA SER A 96 -7.39 -3.07 19.70
C SER A 96 -6.26 -4.05 20.10
N GLY A 97 -6.36 -5.31 19.69
CA GLY A 97 -5.33 -6.34 19.87
C GLY A 97 -4.78 -6.84 18.54
N ASP A 98 -4.04 -7.96 18.57
CA ASP A 98 -3.46 -8.52 17.34
C ASP A 98 -4.54 -8.97 16.34
N PRO A 99 -4.43 -8.55 15.07
CA PRO A 99 -5.40 -8.92 14.06
C PRO A 99 -5.29 -10.41 13.74
N THR A 100 -6.44 -11.07 13.59
CA THR A 100 -6.49 -12.46 13.14
C THR A 100 -6.24 -12.53 11.63
N PRO A 101 -5.77 -13.68 11.10
CA PRO A 101 -5.60 -13.86 9.66
C PRO A 101 -6.88 -13.57 8.85
N ALA A 102 -8.04 -13.93 9.38
CA ALA A 102 -9.33 -13.67 8.73
C ALA A 102 -9.62 -12.17 8.62
N VAL A 103 -9.31 -11.38 9.64
CA VAL A 103 -9.49 -9.91 9.59
C VAL A 103 -8.52 -9.30 8.59
N ILE A 104 -7.26 -9.76 8.54
CA ILE A 104 -6.28 -9.27 7.55
C ILE A 104 -6.77 -9.54 6.12
N VAL A 105 -7.22 -10.75 5.82
CA VAL A 105 -7.73 -11.08 4.47
C VAL A 105 -8.98 -10.26 4.13
N ALA A 106 -9.91 -10.10 5.06
CA ALA A 106 -11.10 -9.28 4.86
C ALA A 106 -10.75 -7.80 4.62
N SER A 107 -9.81 -7.25 5.41
CA SER A 107 -9.27 -5.91 5.19
C SER A 107 -8.62 -5.77 3.82
N GLY A 108 -7.81 -6.75 3.41
CA GLY A 108 -7.15 -6.75 2.11
C GLY A 108 -8.12 -6.84 0.93
N ALA A 109 -9.19 -7.62 1.04
CA ALA A 109 -10.24 -7.67 0.03
C ALA A 109 -10.98 -6.32 -0.09
N ALA A 110 -11.29 -5.69 1.05
CA ALA A 110 -11.92 -4.37 1.06
C ALA A 110 -11.00 -3.29 0.47
N VAL A 111 -9.72 -3.29 0.84
CA VAL A 111 -8.73 -2.33 0.32
C VAL A 111 -8.54 -2.51 -1.19
N ALA A 112 -8.44 -3.75 -1.68
CA ALA A 112 -8.30 -4.02 -3.11
C ALA A 112 -9.48 -3.44 -3.90
N VAL A 113 -10.72 -3.72 -3.47
CA VAL A 113 -11.91 -3.17 -4.12
C VAL A 113 -11.94 -1.64 -4.04
N VAL A 114 -11.60 -1.06 -2.89
CA VAL A 114 -11.57 0.40 -2.74
C VAL A 114 -10.53 1.03 -3.67
N TRP A 115 -9.36 0.42 -3.82
CA TRP A 115 -8.31 0.92 -4.69
C TRP A 115 -8.76 0.95 -6.16
N GLU A 116 -9.36 -0.13 -6.67
CA GLU A 116 -9.91 -0.13 -8.04
C GLU A 116 -10.97 0.95 -8.26
N LEU A 117 -11.83 1.20 -7.26
CA LEU A 117 -12.81 2.28 -7.34
C LEU A 117 -12.13 3.66 -7.38
N LEU A 118 -11.00 3.82 -6.67
CA LEU A 118 -10.19 5.03 -6.72
C LEU A 118 -9.47 5.18 -8.06
N GLU A 119 -9.06 4.09 -8.71
CA GLU A 119 -8.47 4.14 -10.06
C GLU A 119 -9.50 4.49 -11.11
N VAL A 120 -10.70 3.90 -11.06
CA VAL A 120 -11.82 4.32 -11.93
C VAL A 120 -12.16 5.80 -11.73
N ALA A 121 -12.13 6.27 -10.49
CA ALA A 121 -12.29 7.69 -10.18
C ALA A 121 -11.15 8.54 -10.75
N GLY A 122 -9.91 8.12 -10.54
CA GLY A 122 -8.70 8.77 -11.04
C GLY A 122 -8.72 8.89 -12.56
N ALA A 123 -9.02 7.80 -13.26
CA ALA A 123 -9.15 7.73 -14.71
C ALA A 123 -10.16 8.74 -15.26
N ARG A 124 -11.23 8.99 -14.50
CA ARG A 124 -12.32 9.88 -14.92
C ARG A 124 -12.06 11.36 -14.63
N TRP A 125 -11.42 11.67 -13.50
CA TRP A 125 -11.35 13.05 -12.98
C TRP A 125 -9.94 13.63 -12.87
N VAL A 126 -8.91 12.80 -12.93
CA VAL A 126 -7.52 13.22 -12.68
C VAL A 126 -6.63 12.94 -13.89
N ASP A 127 -6.53 11.68 -14.32
CA ASP A 127 -5.62 11.26 -15.37
C ASP A 127 -6.20 10.10 -16.18
N SER A 128 -6.51 10.33 -17.45
CA SER A 128 -7.13 9.32 -18.30
C SER A 128 -6.17 8.23 -18.82
N SER A 129 -4.88 8.27 -18.47
CA SER A 129 -3.94 7.17 -18.78
C SER A 129 -4.02 5.99 -17.80
N ILE A 130 -4.73 6.14 -16.67
CA ILE A 130 -4.88 5.07 -15.68
C ILE A 130 -5.63 3.88 -16.28
N HIS A 131 -5.03 2.69 -16.21
CA HIS A 131 -5.63 1.46 -16.71
C HIS A 131 -6.81 1.04 -15.82
N THR A 132 -7.97 0.84 -16.45
CA THR A 132 -9.23 0.51 -15.74
C THR A 132 -10.06 -0.48 -16.56
N ALA A 133 -9.38 -1.28 -17.40
CA ALA A 133 -10.06 -2.30 -18.19
C ALA A 133 -10.64 -3.37 -17.23
N PRO A 134 -11.86 -3.90 -17.46
CA PRO A 134 -12.48 -4.83 -16.52
C PRO A 134 -11.65 -6.06 -16.17
N ALA A 135 -10.86 -6.57 -17.13
CA ALA A 135 -9.98 -7.72 -16.89
C ALA A 135 -8.78 -7.38 -16.01
N ASP A 136 -8.28 -6.15 -16.12
CA ASP A 136 -7.17 -5.58 -15.35
C ASP A 136 -7.60 -5.46 -13.88
N THR A 137 -8.69 -4.71 -13.65
CA THR A 137 -9.33 -4.53 -12.35
C THR A 137 -9.63 -5.84 -11.63
N VAL A 138 -10.14 -6.85 -12.34
CA VAL A 138 -10.38 -8.17 -11.73
C VAL A 138 -9.07 -8.86 -11.38
N GLY A 139 -8.05 -8.75 -12.24
CA GLY A 139 -6.70 -9.27 -11.99
C GLY A 139 -6.05 -8.65 -10.77
N ASP A 140 -6.18 -7.34 -10.62
CA ASP A 140 -5.60 -6.55 -9.53
C ASP A 140 -6.30 -6.79 -8.19
N ILE A 141 -7.63 -6.96 -8.20
CA ILE A 141 -8.37 -7.43 -7.02
C ILE A 141 -7.89 -8.82 -6.59
N ILE A 142 -7.75 -9.75 -7.54
CA ILE A 142 -7.27 -11.10 -7.25
C ILE A 142 -5.85 -11.05 -6.68
N ALA A 143 -4.95 -10.31 -7.32
CA ALA A 143 -3.57 -10.13 -6.86
C ALA A 143 -3.53 -9.54 -5.45
N GLY A 144 -4.32 -8.50 -5.20
CA GLY A 144 -4.43 -7.87 -3.89
C GLY A 144 -4.92 -8.82 -2.80
N ILE A 145 -5.97 -9.61 -3.07
CA ILE A 145 -6.50 -10.60 -2.12
C ILE A 145 -5.45 -11.69 -1.83
N LEU A 146 -4.77 -12.20 -2.85
CA LEU A 146 -3.70 -13.19 -2.68
C LEU A 146 -2.53 -12.63 -1.85
N GLY A 147 -2.17 -11.37 -2.08
CA GLY A 147 -1.20 -10.63 -1.27
C GLY A 147 -1.59 -10.55 0.20
N ALA A 148 -2.87 -10.26 0.48
CA ALA A 148 -3.40 -10.23 1.84
C ALA A 148 -3.40 -11.61 2.51
N VAL A 149 -3.67 -12.69 1.77
CA VAL A 149 -3.54 -14.07 2.28
C VAL A 149 -2.11 -14.36 2.68
N VAL A 150 -1.12 -14.04 1.85
CA VAL A 150 0.30 -14.26 2.17
C VAL A 150 0.71 -13.42 3.37
N ALA A 151 0.34 -12.14 3.41
CA ALA A 151 0.63 -11.26 4.53
C ALA A 151 0.03 -11.78 5.85
N ALA A 152 -1.21 -12.30 5.81
CA ALA A 152 -1.86 -12.91 6.97
C ALA A 152 -1.12 -14.15 7.50
N LEU A 153 -0.59 -14.98 6.59
CA LEU A 153 0.22 -16.15 6.96
C LEU A 153 1.57 -15.74 7.58
N LEU A 154 2.23 -14.74 7.01
CA LEU A 154 3.49 -14.20 7.54
C LEU A 154 3.30 -13.56 8.92
N TRP A 155 2.23 -12.77 9.08
CA TRP A 155 1.84 -12.17 10.36
C TRP A 155 1.65 -13.24 11.44
N ARG A 156 0.85 -14.28 11.14
CA ARG A 156 0.60 -15.38 12.08
C ARG A 156 1.89 -16.10 12.48
N ARG A 157 2.80 -16.33 11.53
CA ARG A 157 4.09 -17.00 11.81
C ARG A 157 4.96 -16.18 12.75
N GLY A 158 5.10 -14.88 12.50
CA GLY A 158 5.92 -14.00 13.36
C GLY A 158 5.39 -13.93 14.80
N ARG A 159 4.06 -13.88 14.99
CA ARG A 159 3.45 -13.89 16.33
C ARG A 159 3.61 -15.23 17.06
N GLY A 160 3.65 -16.35 16.32
CA GLY A 160 3.88 -17.68 16.91
C GLY A 160 5.29 -17.83 17.48
N GLN A 161 6.30 -17.24 16.82
CA GLN A 161 7.69 -17.28 17.28
C GLN A 161 7.90 -16.44 18.54
N GLU A 162 7.29 -15.25 18.62
CA GLU A 162 7.33 -14.39 19.81
C GLU A 162 6.68 -15.01 21.06
N ALA A 163 5.82 -16.02 20.91
CA ALA A 163 5.17 -16.71 22.03
C ALA A 163 5.97 -17.90 22.57
N GLU A 164 6.97 -18.37 21.82
CA GLU A 164 7.85 -19.49 22.21
C GLU A 164 9.17 -19.02 22.86
N GLU A 165 9.52 -17.74 22.73
CA GLU A 165 10.67 -17.05 23.37
C GLU A 165 10.32 -16.47 24.75
#